data_AF-A0A7J7D267-F1
#
_entry.id   AF-A0A7J7D267-F1
#
_cell.length_a   1.000
_cell.length_b   1.000
_cell.length_c   1.000
_cell.angle_alpha   90.00
_cell.angle_beta   90.00
_cell.angle_gamma   90.00
#
_symmetry.space_group_name_H-M   'P 1'
#
loop_
_entity.id
_entity.type
_entity.pdbx_description
1 polymer ?
#
loop_
_entity_poly.entity_id
_entity_poly.type
_entity_poly.pdbx_seq_one_letter_code
_entity_poly.pdbx_strand_id
1 'polypeptide(L)'
;MSSPDIVAILESSRELDRIRKDQEEVLVEINKMHKKLQATPEVVEKPGDTSLAKLKHLYTQAKDLSETEVNISTALLSQLDALLPSGPPGQQRKRIEGGNEQKRKRMKTDSDISRLSPSIRSQLEAWANLKGEQVAARVTGDNSEKDEWFVVKVIHFHKDMKEFEVLDEEPGDEEEGSGQRKYHLPMSRIIPFPKRNDPSTAPDFPPGRQVLAVYPGTTALYKATVVSPPRRRKTDDYLLEFDDDEEDGKMPQRTVPFHKVVALPEGHRQ
;
A
#
# COMPACT_ATOMS: atom_id res chain seq x y z
N MET A 1 32.62 23.03 14.14
CA MET A 1 33.02 22.07 13.08
C MET A 1 31.83 21.61 12.22
N SER A 2 30.70 22.35 12.15
CA SER A 2 29.42 21.82 11.65
C SER A 2 29.04 22.20 10.21
N SER A 3 29.84 23.03 9.52
CA SER A 3 29.54 23.46 8.15
C SER A 3 29.86 22.46 7.04
N PRO A 4 30.95 21.65 7.08
CA PRO A 4 31.24 20.72 5.99
C PRO A 4 30.25 19.54 5.92
N ASP A 5 29.76 19.07 7.07
CA ASP A 5 28.80 17.96 7.13
C ASP A 5 27.44 18.32 6.55
N ILE A 6 26.97 19.55 6.75
CA ILE A 6 25.70 20.02 6.19
C ILE A 6 25.80 20.17 4.66
N VAL A 7 26.95 20.59 4.13
CA VAL A 7 27.17 20.70 2.68
C VAL A 7 27.13 19.31 2.03
N ALA A 8 27.77 18.31 2.65
CA ALA A 8 27.75 16.93 2.17
C ALA A 8 26.31 16.36 2.13
N ILE A 9 25.51 16.60 3.17
CA ILE A 9 24.11 16.17 3.22
C ILE A 9 23.28 16.81 2.11
N LEU A 10 23.48 18.11 1.85
CA LEU A 10 22.78 18.81 0.77
C LEU A 10 23.20 18.30 -0.62
N GLU A 11 24.46 17.92 -0.80
CA GLU A 11 24.95 17.32 -2.05
C GLU A 11 24.35 15.93 -2.26
N SER A 12 24.38 15.06 -1.24
CA SER A 12 23.77 13.73 -1.31
C SER A 12 22.25 13.81 -1.51
N SER A 13 21.56 14.79 -0.93
CA SER A 13 20.12 15.01 -1.19
C SER A 13 19.86 15.38 -2.66
N ARG A 14 20.70 16.23 -3.27
CA ARG A 14 20.58 16.58 -4.70
C ARG A 14 20.87 15.39 -5.59
N GLU A 15 21.80 14.53 -5.19
CA GLU A 15 22.12 13.30 -5.91
C GLU A 15 20.95 12.31 -5.88
N LEU A 16 20.30 12.17 -4.71
CA LEU A 16 19.08 11.35 -4.57
C LEU A 16 17.95 11.84 -5.47
N ASP A 17 17.72 13.16 -5.54
CA ASP A 17 16.72 13.75 -6.44
C ASP A 17 17.04 13.47 -7.93
N ARG A 18 18.33 13.46 -8.32
CA ARG A 18 18.75 13.09 -9.67
C ARG A 18 18.48 11.63 -9.96
N ILE A 19 18.85 10.73 -9.05
CA ILE A 19 18.61 9.29 -9.22
C ILE A 19 17.13 9.00 -9.36
N ARG A 20 16.26 9.66 -8.58
CA ARG A 20 14.80 9.51 -8.72
C ARG A 20 14.30 9.92 -10.10
N LYS A 21 14.81 11.03 -10.65
CA LYS A 21 14.47 11.47 -12.01
C LYS A 21 14.94 10.45 -13.06
N ASP A 22 16.15 9.92 -12.92
CA ASP A 22 16.70 8.93 -13.84
C ASP A 22 15.94 7.59 -13.76
N GLN A 23 15.53 7.17 -12.56
CA GLN A 23 14.67 6.00 -12.37
C GLN A 23 13.30 6.17 -13.05
N GLU A 24 12.70 7.36 -12.96
CA GLU A 24 11.43 7.67 -13.64
C GLU A 24 11.58 7.60 -15.17
N GLU A 25 12.67 8.14 -15.72
CA GLU A 25 12.98 8.04 -17.15
C GLU A 25 13.14 6.59 -17.60
N VAL A 26 13.90 5.78 -16.85
CA VAL A 26 14.08 4.36 -17.16
C VAL A 26 12.76 3.59 -17.07
N LEU A 27 11.90 3.89 -16.09
CA LEU A 27 10.58 3.28 -15.97
C LEU A 27 9.69 3.59 -17.18
N VAL A 28 9.71 4.84 -17.65
CA VAL A 28 8.98 5.25 -18.86
C VAL A 28 9.48 4.50 -20.09
N GLU A 29 10.80 4.32 -20.23
CA GLU A 29 11.38 3.54 -21.33
C GLU A 29 11.03 2.05 -21.28
N ILE A 30 11.05 1.44 -20.08
CA ILE A 30 10.62 0.06 -19.86
C ILE A 30 9.16 -0.12 -20.29
N ASN A 31 8.27 0.78 -19.85
CA ASN A 31 6.85 0.75 -20.22
C ASN A 31 6.64 0.90 -21.73
N LYS A 32 7.41 1.79 -22.37
CA LYS A 32 7.39 1.98 -23.83
C LYS A 32 7.85 0.71 -24.57
N MET A 33 8.87 0.02 -24.08
CA MET A 33 9.34 -1.24 -24.65
C MET A 33 8.31 -2.36 -24.49
N HIS A 34 7.70 -2.51 -23.31
CA HIS A 34 6.62 -3.48 -23.10
C HIS A 34 5.42 -3.23 -24.01
N LYS A 35 4.99 -1.98 -24.16
CA LYS A 35 3.90 -1.62 -25.06
C LYS A 35 4.20 -1.98 -26.52
N LYS A 36 5.45 -1.80 -26.96
CA LYS A 36 5.90 -2.21 -28.30
C LYS A 36 5.89 -3.73 -28.47
N LEU A 37 6.43 -4.46 -27.49
CA LEU A 37 6.50 -5.92 -27.52
C LEU A 37 5.11 -6.56 -27.50
N GLN A 38 4.16 -6.00 -26.74
CA GLN A 38 2.76 -6.44 -26.76
C GLN A 38 2.06 -6.17 -28.08
N ALA A 39 2.33 -5.03 -28.71
CA ALA A 39 1.71 -4.66 -29.99
C ALA A 39 2.25 -5.46 -31.18
N THR A 40 3.52 -5.90 -31.11
CA THR A 40 4.17 -6.65 -32.20
C THR A 40 4.94 -7.86 -31.66
N PRO A 41 4.25 -8.93 -31.25
CA PRO A 41 4.89 -10.11 -30.65
C PRO A 41 5.80 -10.86 -31.65
N GLU A 42 5.44 -10.89 -32.94
CA GLU A 42 6.23 -11.54 -34.01
C GLU A 42 7.62 -10.92 -34.22
N VAL A 43 7.87 -9.70 -33.72
CA VAL A 43 9.18 -9.03 -33.88
C VAL A 43 10.24 -9.70 -33.02
N VAL A 44 9.84 -10.34 -31.91
CA VAL A 44 10.74 -11.05 -30.99
C VAL A 44 11.25 -12.37 -31.57
N GLU A 45 10.53 -12.94 -32.54
CA GLU A 45 10.90 -14.19 -33.20
C GLU A 45 11.83 -13.99 -34.41
N LYS A 46 12.05 -12.73 -34.82
CA LYS A 46 12.90 -12.42 -35.99
C LYS A 46 14.38 -12.46 -35.61
N PRO A 47 15.21 -13.24 -36.33
CA PRO A 47 16.65 -13.25 -36.11
C PRO A 47 17.23 -11.86 -36.40
N GLY A 48 17.81 -11.22 -35.37
CA GLY A 48 18.35 -9.86 -35.43
C GLY A 48 17.62 -8.85 -34.54
N ASP A 49 16.51 -9.21 -33.90
CA ASP A 49 15.87 -8.35 -32.93
C ASP A 49 16.71 -8.18 -31.65
N THR A 50 16.84 -6.93 -31.21
CA THR A 50 17.57 -6.55 -29.99
C THR A 50 16.63 -6.04 -28.90
N SER A 51 15.31 -6.08 -29.13
CA SER A 51 14.32 -5.50 -28.22
C SER A 51 14.36 -6.14 -26.83
N LEU A 52 14.50 -7.47 -26.73
CA LEU A 52 14.68 -8.14 -25.44
C LEU A 52 16.03 -7.81 -24.79
N ALA A 53 17.10 -7.68 -25.56
CA ALA A 53 18.41 -7.29 -25.04
C ALA A 53 18.40 -5.87 -24.48
N LYS A 54 17.70 -4.93 -25.15
CA LYS A 54 17.48 -3.57 -24.69
C LYS A 54 16.62 -3.55 -23.43
N LEU A 55 15.54 -4.33 -23.39
CA LEU A 55 14.69 -4.44 -22.20
C LEU A 55 15.47 -4.99 -21.00
N LYS A 56 16.29 -6.03 -21.20
CA LYS A 56 17.20 -6.54 -20.18
C LYS A 56 18.14 -5.45 -19.67
N HIS A 57 18.74 -4.67 -20.58
CA HIS A 57 19.62 -3.57 -20.20
C HIS A 57 18.90 -2.51 -19.36
N LEU A 58 17.68 -2.12 -19.74
CA LEU A 58 16.86 -1.17 -18.97
C LEU A 58 16.53 -1.68 -17.56
N TYR A 59 16.20 -2.98 -17.42
CA TYR A 59 15.96 -3.57 -16.09
C TYR A 59 17.23 -3.64 -15.24
N THR A 60 18.38 -3.95 -15.86
CA THR A 60 19.68 -3.91 -15.17
C THR A 60 20.01 -2.49 -14.70
N GLN A 61 19.81 -1.50 -15.57
CA GLN A 61 20.00 -0.09 -15.23
C GLN A 61 19.06 0.36 -14.09
N ALA A 62 17.79 -0.03 -14.13
CA ALA A 62 16.82 0.27 -13.06
C ALA A 62 17.26 -0.35 -11.72
N LYS A 63 17.78 -1.58 -11.73
CA LYS A 63 18.32 -2.25 -10.55
C LYS A 63 19.54 -1.50 -9.99
N ASP A 64 20.49 -1.14 -10.84
CA ASP A 64 21.70 -0.42 -10.42
C ASP A 64 21.34 0.95 -9.84
N LEU A 65 20.40 1.68 -10.45
CA LEU A 65 19.88 2.95 -9.92
C LEU A 65 19.16 2.80 -8.57
N SER A 66 18.50 1.66 -8.33
CA SER A 66 17.86 1.38 -7.05
C SER A 66 18.90 1.05 -5.97
N GLU A 67 19.94 0.28 -6.32
CA GLU A 67 21.04 -0.01 -5.41
C GLU A 67 21.81 1.27 -5.03
N THR A 68 22.04 2.18 -5.97
CA THR A 68 22.68 3.47 -5.67
C THR A 68 21.78 4.36 -4.80
N GLU A 69 20.47 4.42 -5.06
CA GLU A 69 19.53 5.16 -4.19
C GLU A 69 19.56 4.65 -2.74
N VAL A 70 19.57 3.33 -2.55
CA VAL A 70 19.65 2.72 -1.21
C VAL A 70 20.98 3.08 -0.53
N ASN A 71 22.09 3.03 -1.26
CA ASN A 71 23.40 3.39 -0.71
C ASN A 71 23.45 4.85 -0.26
N ILE A 72 22.98 5.78 -1.09
CA ILE A 72 22.95 7.22 -0.77
C ILE A 72 21.98 7.51 0.37
N SER A 73 20.80 6.89 0.37
CA SER A 73 19.82 7.05 1.45
C SER A 73 20.37 6.56 2.79
N THR A 74 21.06 5.41 2.79
CA THR A 74 21.69 4.86 4.00
C THR A 74 22.82 5.76 4.50
N ALA A 75 23.63 6.31 3.59
CA ALA A 75 24.68 7.27 3.94
C ALA A 75 24.12 8.57 4.52
N LEU A 76 23.06 9.12 3.91
CA LEU A 76 22.35 10.31 4.39
C LEU A 76 21.76 10.10 5.78
N LEU A 77 21.13 8.95 6.04
CA LEU A 77 20.61 8.61 7.36
C LEU A 77 21.72 8.62 8.42
N SER A 78 22.85 7.98 8.11
CA SER A 78 24.02 7.97 9.01
C SER A 78 24.57 9.39 9.28
N GLN A 79 24.64 10.24 8.25
CA GLN A 79 25.08 11.64 8.40
C GLN A 79 24.09 12.48 9.23
N LEU A 80 22.78 12.26 9.05
CA LEU A 80 21.76 12.93 9.84
C LEU A 80 21.79 12.49 11.30
N ASP A 81 21.96 11.19 11.56
CA ASP A 81 22.10 10.64 12.92
C ASP A 81 23.34 11.21 13.63
N ALA A 82 24.44 11.45 12.90
CA ALA A 82 25.65 12.08 13.44
C ALA A 82 25.45 13.56 13.80
N LEU A 83 24.54 14.27 13.12
CA LEU A 83 24.20 15.66 13.44
C LEU A 83 23.21 15.79 14.60
N LEU A 84 22.47 14.74 14.94
CA LEU A 84 21.63 14.70 16.12
C LEU A 84 22.54 14.52 17.35
N PRO A 85 22.54 15.44 18.34
CA PRO A 85 23.31 15.25 19.54
C PRO A 85 22.79 14.01 20.28
N SER A 86 23.67 13.03 20.51
CA SER A 86 23.39 11.88 21.37
C SER A 86 23.20 12.36 22.81
N GLY A 87 21.97 12.77 23.13
CA GLY A 87 21.56 12.99 24.50
C GLY A 87 21.49 11.66 25.25
N PRO A 88 21.91 11.60 26.52
CA PRO A 88 21.69 10.39 27.33
C PRO A 88 20.19 10.09 27.41
N PRO A 89 19.80 8.81 27.55
CA PRO A 89 18.40 8.43 27.49
C PRO A 89 17.70 9.01 28.72
N GLY A 90 16.70 9.85 28.49
CA GLY A 90 15.86 10.41 29.54
C GLY A 90 16.16 11.86 29.87
N GLN A 91 15.63 12.78 29.07
CA GLN A 91 14.91 13.95 29.59
C GLN A 91 14.16 14.66 28.47
N GLN A 92 12.85 14.80 28.67
CA GLN A 92 11.98 15.70 27.92
C GLN A 92 12.64 17.08 27.81
N ARG A 93 13.00 17.51 26.58
CA ARG A 93 13.46 18.88 26.37
C ARG A 93 12.30 19.78 25.95
N LYS A 94 12.10 20.77 26.82
CA LYS A 94 11.16 21.88 26.75
C LYS A 94 11.39 22.74 25.50
N ARG A 95 10.28 23.02 24.82
CA ARG A 95 9.84 24.29 24.22
C ARG A 95 10.89 25.42 24.23
N ILE A 96 11.24 25.92 23.04
CA ILE A 96 11.72 27.28 22.85
C ILE A 96 10.74 28.01 21.93
N GLU A 97 10.35 29.18 22.41
CA GLU A 97 9.27 30.06 21.99
C GLU A 97 9.85 31.29 21.29
N GLY A 98 9.16 31.77 20.24
CA GLY A 98 9.32 33.10 19.63
C GLY A 98 10.49 33.24 18.65
N GLY A 99 10.36 33.75 17.43
CA GLY A 99 9.31 34.49 16.75
C GLY A 99 9.98 35.47 15.78
N ASN A 100 9.48 35.62 14.55
CA ASN A 100 9.23 36.92 13.91
C ASN A 100 8.64 36.74 12.50
N GLU A 101 7.57 37.48 12.22
CA GLU A 101 6.93 37.61 10.91
C GLU A 101 7.68 38.60 10.02
N GLN A 102 7.70 38.38 8.69
CA GLN A 102 7.37 39.42 7.70
C GLN A 102 7.21 38.87 6.26
N LYS A 103 5.96 38.91 5.79
CA LYS A 103 5.44 39.13 4.42
C LYS A 103 6.24 38.60 3.22
N ARG A 104 5.67 37.62 2.51
CA ARG A 104 5.40 37.71 1.05
C ARG A 104 4.08 37.02 0.67
N LYS A 105 3.22 37.76 -0.05
CA LYS A 105 1.95 37.33 -0.64
C LYS A 105 2.20 36.28 -1.74
N ARG A 106 1.64 35.06 -1.61
CA ARG A 106 0.98 34.29 -2.69
C ARG A 106 0.38 32.99 -2.14
N MET A 107 -0.91 32.79 -2.42
CA MET A 107 -1.72 31.54 -2.38
C MET A 107 -1.32 30.48 -1.35
N LYS A 108 -2.05 30.43 -0.22
CA LYS A 108 -1.98 29.34 0.74
C LYS A 108 -3.08 28.31 0.44
N THR A 109 -2.68 27.20 -0.17
CA THR A 109 -3.46 25.96 -0.20
C THR A 109 -2.57 24.76 0.17
N ASP A 110 -1.67 24.95 1.15
CA ASP A 110 -0.71 23.90 1.57
C ASP A 110 -0.28 24.05 3.05
N SER A 111 -1.10 24.67 3.90
CA SER A 111 -0.66 25.12 5.24
C SER A 111 -0.84 24.12 6.38
N ASP A 112 -1.53 23.00 6.17
CA ASP A 112 -1.89 22.08 7.27
C ASP A 112 -1.14 20.75 7.26
N ILE A 113 -0.53 20.34 6.14
CA ILE A 113 0.29 19.11 6.07
C ILE A 113 1.64 19.29 6.80
N SER A 114 2.12 20.54 6.90
CA SER A 114 3.37 20.88 7.58
C SER A 114 3.30 20.82 9.12
N ARG A 115 2.10 20.68 9.70
CA ARG A 115 1.89 20.56 11.16
C ARG A 115 1.67 19.11 11.62
N LEU A 116 1.57 18.16 10.69
CA LEU A 116 1.37 16.75 11.02
C LEU A 116 2.68 16.12 11.48
N SER A 117 2.62 15.26 12.50
CA SER A 117 3.78 14.50 12.92
C SER A 117 4.31 13.65 11.75
N PRO A 118 5.63 13.39 11.69
CA PRO A 118 6.22 12.54 10.65
C PRO A 118 5.52 11.19 10.48
N SER A 119 5.02 10.62 11.59
CA SER A 119 4.25 9.38 11.60
C SER A 119 2.90 9.49 10.88
N ILE A 120 2.14 10.57 11.13
CA ILE A 120 0.86 10.79 10.43
C ILE A 120 1.09 11.05 8.93
N ARG A 121 2.17 11.75 8.58
CA ARG A 121 2.54 11.99 7.18
C ARG A 121 2.87 10.68 6.45
N SER A 122 3.73 9.86 7.05
CA SER A 122 4.09 8.55 6.49
C SER A 122 2.86 7.65 6.36
N GLN A 123 1.96 7.66 7.34
CA GLN A 123 0.70 6.93 7.27
C GLN A 123 -0.16 7.40 6.08
N LEU A 124 -0.39 8.72 5.93
CA LEU A 124 -1.17 9.28 4.81
C LEU A 124 -0.57 8.97 3.44
N GLU A 125 0.76 8.90 3.33
CA GLU A 125 1.45 8.47 2.11
C GLU A 125 1.22 6.98 1.83
N ALA A 126 1.29 6.12 2.84
CA ALA A 126 0.98 4.69 2.69
C ALA A 126 -0.46 4.46 2.20
N TRP A 127 -1.43 5.21 2.74
CA TRP A 127 -2.82 5.17 2.29
C TRP A 127 -3.01 5.69 0.86
N ALA A 128 -2.29 6.74 0.48
CA ALA A 128 -2.31 7.25 -0.91
C ALA A 128 -1.73 6.25 -1.91
N ASN A 129 -0.74 5.44 -1.49
CA ASN A 129 -0.11 4.41 -2.31
C ASN A 129 -1.01 3.18 -2.54
N LEU A 130 -2.18 3.09 -1.90
CA LEU A 130 -3.15 2.04 -2.17
C LEU A 130 -3.92 2.25 -3.47
N LYS A 131 -3.70 3.37 -4.18
CA LYS A 131 -4.38 3.63 -5.46
C LYS A 131 -4.20 2.46 -6.44
N GLY A 132 -5.32 1.92 -6.91
CA GLY A 132 -5.38 0.78 -7.82
C GLY A 132 -5.33 -0.59 -7.14
N GLU A 133 -5.02 -0.66 -5.85
CA GLU A 133 -5.02 -1.89 -5.06
C GLU A 133 -6.43 -2.28 -4.63
N GLN A 134 -6.63 -3.59 -4.44
CA GLN A 134 -7.83 -4.12 -3.81
C GLN A 134 -7.72 -4.02 -2.28
N VAL A 135 -8.82 -3.64 -1.64
CA VAL A 135 -8.94 -3.48 -0.18
C VAL A 135 -10.30 -4.01 0.28
N ALA A 136 -10.41 -4.39 1.55
CA ALA A 136 -11.71 -4.68 2.15
C ALA A 136 -12.33 -3.36 2.61
N ALA A 137 -13.59 -3.13 2.22
CA ALA A 137 -14.31 -1.92 2.57
C ALA A 137 -15.67 -2.23 3.20
N ARG A 138 -15.97 -1.57 4.31
CA ARG A 138 -17.30 -1.61 4.92
C ARG A 138 -18.21 -0.58 4.27
N VAL A 139 -19.18 -1.04 3.50
CA VAL A 139 -20.11 -0.18 2.75
C VAL A 139 -21.32 0.24 3.59
N THR A 140 -21.62 -0.49 4.66
CA THR A 140 -22.74 -0.19 5.56
C THR A 140 -22.48 1.03 6.43
N GLY A 141 -23.56 1.75 6.75
CA GLY A 141 -23.55 2.88 7.68
C GLY A 141 -23.46 2.43 9.14
N ASP A 142 -23.03 3.33 10.04
CA ASP A 142 -22.80 3.00 11.46
C ASP A 142 -24.06 2.56 12.23
N ASN A 143 -25.24 2.85 11.68
CA ASN A 143 -26.54 2.48 12.23
C ASN A 143 -27.10 1.16 11.65
N SER A 144 -26.31 0.45 10.86
CA SER A 144 -26.68 -0.88 10.36
C SER A 144 -26.61 -1.92 11.48
N GLU A 145 -27.51 -2.89 11.42
CA GLU A 145 -27.53 -4.04 12.33
C GLU A 145 -26.40 -5.03 11.99
N LYS A 146 -25.95 -5.03 10.73
CA LYS A 146 -24.90 -5.91 10.21
C LYS A 146 -23.86 -5.12 9.41
N ASP A 147 -22.61 -5.48 9.57
CA ASP A 147 -21.49 -4.90 8.82
C ASP A 147 -21.20 -5.73 7.56
N GLU A 148 -21.56 -5.21 6.39
CA GLU A 148 -21.19 -5.82 5.11
C GLU A 148 -19.84 -5.30 4.61
N TRP A 149 -18.95 -6.23 4.26
CA TRP A 149 -17.60 -5.97 3.77
C TRP A 149 -17.43 -6.51 2.36
N PHE A 150 -16.89 -5.68 1.47
CA PHE A 150 -16.64 -6.05 0.07
C PHE A 150 -15.19 -5.80 -0.32
N VAL A 151 -14.72 -6.59 -1.29
CA VAL A 151 -13.47 -6.36 -1.99
C VAL A 151 -13.71 -5.25 -3.01
N VAL A 152 -13.11 -4.10 -2.77
CA VAL A 152 -13.22 -2.93 -3.63
C VAL A 152 -11.85 -2.49 -4.10
N LYS A 153 -11.80 -1.77 -5.21
CA LYS A 153 -10.59 -1.18 -5.77
C LYS A 153 -10.49 0.29 -5.41
N VAL A 154 -9.34 0.71 -4.90
CA VAL A 154 -9.11 2.12 -4.58
C VAL A 154 -8.92 2.92 -5.87
N ILE A 155 -9.76 3.93 -6.08
CA ILE A 155 -9.64 4.88 -7.19
C ILE A 155 -8.79 6.07 -6.77
N HIS A 156 -9.08 6.62 -5.59
CA HIS A 156 -8.39 7.79 -5.07
C HIS A 156 -8.45 7.88 -3.54
N PHE A 157 -7.46 8.56 -2.95
CA PHE A 157 -7.44 8.88 -1.52
C PHE A 157 -7.35 10.39 -1.33
N HIS A 158 -8.39 10.97 -0.74
CA HIS A 158 -8.47 12.38 -0.42
C HIS A 158 -7.76 12.65 0.92
N LYS A 159 -6.50 13.09 0.85
CA LYS A 159 -5.67 13.35 2.05
C LYS A 159 -6.30 14.35 3.02
N ASP A 160 -7.00 15.36 2.50
CA ASP A 160 -7.60 16.43 3.29
C ASP A 160 -8.81 15.94 4.09
N MET A 161 -9.66 15.12 3.47
CA MET A 161 -10.88 14.60 4.08
C MET A 161 -10.65 13.28 4.82
N LYS A 162 -9.51 12.61 4.59
CA LYS A 162 -9.22 11.25 5.08
C LYS A 162 -10.30 10.26 4.61
N GLU A 163 -10.61 10.35 3.33
CA GLU A 163 -11.63 9.53 2.67
C GLU A 163 -11.08 8.87 1.41
N PHE A 164 -11.59 7.68 1.13
CA PHE A 164 -11.29 6.88 -0.04
C PHE A 164 -12.45 6.94 -1.03
N GLU A 165 -12.14 7.21 -2.30
CA GLU A 165 -13.00 6.84 -3.42
C GLU A 165 -12.65 5.41 -3.82
N VAL A 166 -13.60 4.50 -3.67
CA VAL A 166 -13.45 3.08 -4.00
C VAL A 166 -14.51 2.64 -5.00
N LEU A 167 -14.16 1.63 -5.78
CA LEU A 167 -15.02 1.03 -6.78
C LEU A 167 -15.24 -0.44 -6.46
N ASP A 168 -16.48 -0.84 -6.34
CA ASP A 168 -16.88 -2.24 -6.31
C ASP A 168 -16.95 -2.77 -7.74
N GLU A 169 -16.13 -3.79 -8.01
CA GLU A 169 -15.98 -4.43 -9.33
C GLU A 169 -16.84 -5.71 -9.43
N GLU A 170 -17.79 -5.94 -8.51
CA GLU A 170 -18.72 -7.07 -8.63
C GLU A 170 -19.45 -7.01 -9.99
N PRO A 171 -19.44 -8.09 -10.79
CA PRO A 171 -20.16 -8.14 -12.05
C PRO A 171 -21.66 -8.08 -11.72
N GLY A 172 -22.25 -6.89 -11.87
CA GLY A 172 -23.69 -6.74 -11.76
C GLY A 172 -24.39 -7.67 -12.75
N ASP A 173 -25.40 -8.39 -12.27
CA ASP A 173 -26.34 -9.11 -13.13
C ASP A 173 -26.79 -8.18 -14.28
N GLU A 174 -26.77 -8.71 -15.50
CA GLU A 174 -26.82 -7.97 -16.77
C GLU A 174 -28.09 -7.10 -16.99
N GLU A 175 -29.01 -7.00 -16.02
CA GLU A 175 -30.29 -6.32 -16.14
C GLU A 175 -30.28 -4.80 -15.85
N GLU A 176 -29.34 -4.28 -15.07
CA GLU A 176 -29.24 -2.83 -14.82
C GLU A 176 -27.83 -2.33 -15.14
N GLY A 177 -27.67 -1.68 -16.29
CA GLY A 177 -26.41 -1.22 -16.89
C GLY A 177 -25.55 -0.21 -16.10
N SER A 178 -25.23 -0.52 -14.84
CA SER A 178 -24.27 0.17 -13.99
C SER A 178 -23.49 -0.82 -13.11
N GLY A 179 -22.79 -1.78 -13.73
CA GLY A 179 -22.01 -2.82 -13.06
C GLY A 179 -20.77 -2.36 -12.27
N GLN A 180 -20.75 -1.11 -11.80
CA GLN A 180 -19.64 -0.48 -11.10
C GLN A 180 -20.20 0.52 -10.08
N ARG A 181 -20.30 0.10 -8.80
CA ARG A 181 -20.76 0.98 -7.70
C ARG A 181 -19.55 1.69 -7.10
N LYS A 182 -19.62 3.02 -7.04
CA LYS A 182 -18.60 3.86 -6.41
C LYS A 182 -19.02 4.26 -5.00
N TYR A 183 -18.11 4.18 -4.05
CA TYR A 183 -18.34 4.59 -2.67
C TYR A 183 -17.28 5.62 -2.22
N HIS A 184 -17.71 6.55 -1.38
CA HIS A 184 -16.83 7.44 -0.63
C HIS A 184 -16.86 7.02 0.84
N LEU A 185 -15.74 6.51 1.34
CA LEU A 185 -15.67 5.89 2.67
C LEU A 185 -14.52 6.49 3.51
N PRO A 186 -14.72 6.71 4.82
CA PRO A 186 -13.64 7.15 5.70
C PRO A 186 -12.57 6.06 5.85
N MET A 187 -11.34 6.45 6.17
CA MET A 187 -10.22 5.53 6.40
C MET A 187 -10.52 4.42 7.40
N SER A 188 -11.38 4.66 8.39
CA SER A 188 -11.76 3.67 9.41
C SER A 188 -12.55 2.48 8.87
N ARG A 189 -13.12 2.60 7.66
CA ARG A 189 -13.89 1.54 6.99
C ARG A 189 -13.10 0.80 5.92
N ILE A 190 -11.80 1.08 5.79
CA ILE A 190 -10.93 0.46 4.80
C ILE A 190 -9.86 -0.37 5.51
N ILE A 191 -9.70 -1.63 5.08
CA ILE A 191 -8.66 -2.53 5.55
C ILE A 191 -7.85 -3.00 4.34
N PRO A 192 -6.56 -2.62 4.24
CA PRO A 192 -5.69 -3.09 3.18
C PRO A 192 -5.45 -4.61 3.29
N PHE A 193 -5.46 -5.30 2.16
CA PHE A 193 -5.06 -6.71 2.12
C PHE A 193 -3.54 -6.87 2.21
N PRO A 194 -3.04 -8.00 2.75
CA PRO A 194 -1.63 -8.36 2.63
C PRO A 194 -1.18 -8.44 1.16
N LYS A 195 0.08 -8.09 0.89
CA LYS A 195 0.63 -8.14 -0.47
C LYS A 195 0.76 -9.60 -0.91
N ARG A 196 0.13 -9.97 -2.02
CA ARG A 196 0.19 -11.34 -2.59
C ARG A 196 1.63 -11.85 -2.82
N ASN A 197 2.54 -10.96 -3.17
CA ASN A 197 3.94 -11.30 -3.44
C ASN A 197 4.85 -11.24 -2.22
N ASP A 198 4.32 -10.83 -1.06
CA ASP A 198 5.09 -10.67 0.17
C ASP A 198 4.30 -11.21 1.38
N PRO A 199 4.40 -12.53 1.63
CA PRO A 199 3.76 -13.17 2.78
C PRO A 199 4.24 -12.62 4.14
N SER A 200 5.38 -11.92 4.19
CA SER A 200 5.87 -11.34 5.45
C SER A 200 5.01 -10.17 5.95
N THR A 201 4.25 -9.54 5.04
CA THR A 201 3.28 -8.48 5.38
C THR A 201 1.97 -9.02 5.94
N ALA A 202 1.74 -10.34 5.84
CA ALA A 202 0.51 -10.95 6.27
C ALA A 202 0.47 -11.13 7.79
N PRO A 203 -0.64 -10.76 8.45
CA PRO A 203 -0.85 -11.15 9.84
C PRO A 203 -0.88 -12.68 9.98
N ASP A 204 -0.25 -13.19 11.03
CA ASP A 204 -0.29 -14.61 11.39
C ASP A 204 -1.44 -14.83 12.38
N PHE A 205 -2.50 -15.52 11.93
CA PHE A 205 -3.67 -15.80 12.76
C PHE A 205 -3.62 -17.25 13.28
N PRO A 206 -3.57 -17.46 14.61
CA PRO A 206 -3.53 -18.81 15.17
C PRO A 206 -4.89 -19.52 15.03
N PRO A 207 -4.92 -20.87 15.13
CA PRO A 207 -6.16 -21.62 15.24
C PRO A 207 -7.11 -21.08 16.33
N GLY A 208 -8.41 -21.06 16.04
CA GLY A 208 -9.46 -20.51 16.88
C GLY A 208 -9.63 -18.99 16.79
N ARG A 209 -8.75 -18.27 16.09
CA ARG A 209 -8.89 -16.82 15.92
C ARG A 209 -10.01 -16.50 14.94
N GLN A 210 -10.87 -15.56 15.32
CA GLN A 210 -11.85 -14.97 14.40
C GLN A 210 -11.19 -13.94 13.50
N VAL A 211 -11.46 -14.04 12.20
CA VAL A 211 -10.93 -13.22 11.11
C VAL A 211 -12.05 -12.81 10.18
N LEU A 212 -11.77 -11.86 9.30
CA LEU A 212 -12.64 -11.51 8.18
C LEU A 212 -11.97 -12.01 6.89
N ALA A 213 -12.69 -12.79 6.07
CA ALA A 213 -12.11 -13.45 4.92
C ALA A 213 -13.06 -13.42 3.72
N VAL A 214 -12.48 -13.33 2.51
CA VAL A 214 -13.25 -13.40 1.26
C VAL A 214 -13.81 -14.81 1.08
N TYR A 215 -15.13 -14.93 0.91
CA TYR A 215 -15.74 -16.23 0.66
C TYR A 215 -15.38 -16.73 -0.75
N PRO A 216 -14.98 -18.00 -0.92
CA PRO A 216 -14.54 -18.52 -2.21
C PRO A 216 -15.54 -18.28 -3.35
N GLY A 217 -15.07 -17.70 -4.46
CA GLY A 217 -15.90 -17.41 -5.62
C GLY A 217 -16.71 -16.10 -5.54
N THR A 218 -16.61 -15.34 -4.45
CA THR A 218 -17.33 -14.07 -4.27
C THR A 218 -16.38 -12.89 -4.07
N THR A 219 -16.93 -11.67 -4.06
CA THR A 219 -16.25 -10.42 -3.69
C THR A 219 -16.62 -9.92 -2.30
N ALA A 220 -17.40 -10.67 -1.53
CA ALA A 220 -17.79 -10.32 -0.17
C ALA A 220 -16.89 -10.99 0.87
N LEU A 221 -16.72 -10.32 2.01
CA LEU A 221 -16.00 -10.85 3.15
C LEU A 221 -16.96 -11.16 4.30
N TYR A 222 -16.72 -12.31 4.92
CA TYR A 222 -17.52 -12.82 6.02
C TYR A 222 -16.60 -13.18 7.17
N LYS A 223 -17.16 -13.15 8.38
CA LYS A 223 -16.44 -13.64 9.55
C LYS A 223 -16.23 -15.14 9.45
N ALA A 224 -15.03 -15.54 9.83
CA ALA A 224 -14.65 -16.94 9.85
C ALA A 224 -13.74 -17.22 11.05
N THR A 225 -13.72 -18.49 11.45
CA THR A 225 -12.82 -19.01 12.49
C THR A 225 -11.68 -19.77 11.83
N VAL A 226 -10.44 -19.45 12.22
CA VAL A 226 -9.25 -20.13 11.71
C VAL A 226 -9.19 -21.56 12.26
N VAL A 227 -9.25 -22.55 11.39
CA VAL A 227 -9.04 -23.96 11.75
C VAL A 227 -7.57 -24.31 11.70
N SER A 228 -6.89 -23.94 10.61
CA SER A 228 -5.46 -24.17 10.42
C SER A 228 -4.82 -22.96 9.74
N PRO A 229 -3.70 -22.45 10.27
CA PRO A 229 -2.92 -21.41 9.60
C PRO A 229 -2.20 -21.96 8.37
N PRO A 230 -1.68 -21.06 7.49
CA PRO A 230 -0.88 -21.42 6.34
C PRO A 230 0.31 -22.29 6.72
N ARG A 231 0.42 -23.46 6.07
CA ARG A 231 1.59 -24.32 6.23
C ARG A 231 2.68 -23.80 5.31
N ARG A 232 3.77 -23.28 5.90
CA ARG A 232 4.99 -22.69 5.28
C ARG A 232 5.67 -23.44 4.12
N ARG A 233 5.13 -24.55 3.61
CA ARG A 233 5.80 -25.46 2.66
C ARG A 233 5.06 -25.76 1.36
N LYS A 234 3.76 -25.48 1.19
CA LYS A 234 3.07 -25.87 -0.08
C LYS A 234 1.97 -24.93 -0.59
N THR A 235 1.21 -24.28 0.27
CA THR A 235 0.16 -23.34 -0.12
C THR A 235 0.01 -22.36 1.05
N ASP A 236 0.21 -21.06 0.81
CA ASP A 236 0.06 -20.02 1.83
C ASP A 236 -1.44 -19.74 2.10
N ASP A 237 -2.21 -20.80 2.33
CA ASP A 237 -3.66 -20.74 2.46
C ASP A 237 -4.08 -21.08 3.90
N TYR A 238 -5.04 -20.32 4.41
CA TYR A 238 -5.77 -20.61 5.64
C TYR A 238 -6.86 -21.65 5.38
N LEU A 239 -7.11 -22.50 6.36
CA LEU A 239 -8.32 -23.32 6.44
C LEU A 239 -9.28 -22.65 7.43
N LEU A 240 -10.45 -22.25 6.95
CA LEU A 240 -11.41 -21.42 7.67
C LEU A 240 -12.79 -22.09 7.74
N GLU A 241 -13.50 -21.88 8.84
CA GLU A 241 -14.93 -22.19 8.99
C GLU A 241 -15.69 -20.87 9.01
N PHE A 242 -16.60 -20.66 8.05
CA PHE A 242 -17.41 -19.43 7.96
C PHE A 242 -18.65 -19.54 8.82
N ASP A 243 -18.95 -18.49 9.59
CA ASP A 243 -20.07 -18.49 10.56
C ASP A 243 -21.45 -18.62 9.87
N ASP A 244 -21.56 -18.29 8.58
CA ASP A 244 -22.82 -18.26 7.79
C ASP A 244 -22.95 -19.41 6.77
N ASP A 245 -22.00 -20.36 6.74
CA ASP A 245 -21.93 -21.47 5.76
C ASP A 245 -22.37 -22.81 6.37
N GLU A 246 -23.30 -22.81 7.34
CA GLU A 246 -23.74 -24.05 8.01
C GLU A 246 -24.52 -24.97 7.04
N GLU A 247 -23.97 -26.17 6.80
CA GLU A 247 -24.55 -27.22 5.96
C GLU A 247 -24.69 -28.51 6.79
N ASP A 248 -25.91 -29.08 6.83
CA ASP A 248 -26.22 -30.30 7.59
C ASP A 248 -25.76 -30.28 9.08
N GLY A 249 -25.84 -29.11 9.73
CA GLY A 249 -25.44 -28.93 11.13
C GLY A 249 -23.93 -28.88 11.35
N LYS A 250 -23.14 -28.65 10.28
CA LYS A 250 -21.69 -28.51 10.33
C LYS A 250 -21.25 -27.26 9.56
N MET A 251 -20.18 -26.63 10.04
CA MET A 251 -19.50 -25.59 9.26
C MET A 251 -18.42 -26.25 8.39
N PRO A 252 -18.53 -26.20 7.05
CA PRO A 252 -17.55 -26.76 6.14
C PRO A 252 -16.26 -25.95 6.18
N GLN A 253 -15.14 -26.64 5.98
CA GLN A 253 -13.81 -26.03 5.97
C GLN A 253 -13.47 -25.55 4.56
N ARG A 254 -13.19 -24.26 4.42
CA ARG A 254 -12.86 -23.59 3.17
C ARG A 254 -11.39 -23.16 3.16
N THR A 255 -10.71 -23.41 2.05
CA THR A 255 -9.34 -22.95 1.84
C THR A 255 -9.35 -21.53 1.28
N VAL A 256 -8.69 -20.59 1.96
CA VAL A 256 -8.64 -19.17 1.58
C VAL A 256 -7.19 -18.68 1.57
N PRO A 257 -6.68 -18.07 0.48
CA PRO A 257 -5.32 -17.54 0.44
C PRO A 257 -5.05 -16.48 1.51
N PHE A 258 -3.83 -16.43 2.06
CA PHE A 258 -3.46 -15.47 3.11
C PHE A 258 -3.76 -14.01 2.74
N HIS A 259 -3.57 -13.63 1.48
CA HIS A 259 -3.77 -12.26 1.00
C HIS A 259 -5.25 -11.90 0.81
N LYS A 260 -6.17 -12.80 1.18
CA LYS A 260 -7.63 -12.58 1.24
C LYS A 260 -8.18 -12.71 2.67
N VAL A 261 -7.32 -12.78 3.67
CA VAL A 261 -7.66 -12.87 5.09
C VAL A 261 -7.14 -11.63 5.80
N VAL A 262 -8.00 -10.96 6.56
CA VAL A 262 -7.67 -9.76 7.33
C VAL A 262 -8.17 -9.87 8.77
N ALA A 263 -7.65 -9.00 9.64
CA ALA A 263 -8.07 -8.96 11.03
C ALA A 263 -9.54 -8.55 11.13
N LEU A 264 -10.29 -9.21 12.01
CA LEU A 264 -11.65 -8.81 12.34
C LEU A 264 -11.63 -7.46 13.10
N PRO A 265 -12.29 -6.41 12.59
CA PRO A 265 -12.35 -5.13 13.28
C PRO A 265 -13.01 -5.22 14.65
N GLU A 266 -12.56 -4.41 15.61
CA GLU A 266 -13.19 -4.31 16.92
C GLU A 266 -14.63 -3.79 16.78
N GLY A 267 -15.58 -4.47 17.42
CA GLY A 267 -17.00 -4.10 17.37
C GLY A 267 -17.74 -4.54 16.11
N HIS A 268 -17.17 -5.44 15.30
CA HIS A 268 -17.85 -6.02 14.14
C HIS A 268 -19.21 -6.64 14.52
N ARG A 269 -20.25 -6.27 13.78
CA ARG A 269 -21.61 -6.75 13.96
C ARG A 269 -21.99 -7.71 12.84
N GLN A 270 -22.46 -8.89 13.19
CA GLN A 270 -22.95 -9.90 12.25
C GLN A 270 -24.23 -10.54 12.77
#